data_AF-A0A2E6I761-F1
#
_entry.id   AF-A0A2E6I761-F1
#
_cell.length_a   1.000
_cell.length_b   1.000
_cell.length_c   1.000
_cell.angle_alpha   90.00
_cell.angle_beta   90.00
_cell.angle_gamma   90.00
#
_symmetry.space_group_name_H-M   'P 1'
#
loop_
_entity.id
_entity.type
_entity.pdbx_description
1 polymer ?
#
loop_
_entity_poly.entity_id
_entity_poly.type
_entity_poly.pdbx_seq_one_letter_code
_entity_poly.pdbx_strand_id
1 'polypeptide(L)'
;MVLAVDAKERGVRNLLVLGVHELGFPLLSDLDRKVIESYDASFVGLGGIEGYVCANRVVVIVDSGGVIQYRWNAENPGIEPDYDAIIEHVSSM
;
A
#
# COMPACT_ATOMS: atom_id res chain seq x y z
N MET A 1 -6.20 2.66 -0.85
CA MET A 1 -5.54 2.12 0.37
C MET A 1 -4.05 2.15 0.10
N VAL A 2 -3.28 2.96 0.82
CA VAL A 2 -1.81 2.97 0.71
C VAL A 2 -1.27 2.05 1.79
N LEU A 3 -0.56 1.00 1.38
CA LEU A 3 0.15 0.13 2.31
C LEU A 3 1.63 0.54 2.27
N ALA A 4 2.14 1.05 3.39
CA ALA A 4 3.58 1.21 3.61
C ALA A 4 4.05 0.07 4.51
N VAL A 5 4.96 -0.76 4.01
CA VAL A 5 5.63 -1.79 4.81
C VAL A 5 6.94 -1.19 5.31
N ASP A 6 7.03 -0.97 6.62
CA ASP A 6 8.26 -0.53 7.30
C ASP A 6 9.15 -1.74 7.58
N ALA A 7 10.33 -1.77 6.96
CA ALA A 7 11.35 -2.77 7.21
C ALA A 7 12.28 -2.32 8.35
N LYS A 8 11.84 -2.45 9.61
CA LYS A 8 12.78 -2.46 10.75
C LYS A 8 12.47 -3.50 11.83
N GLU A 9 13.51 -4.28 12.09
CA GLU A 9 13.72 -5.30 13.13
C GLU A 9 12.87 -6.58 13.03
N ARG A 10 13.40 -7.52 12.24
CA ARG A 10 13.13 -8.97 12.24
C ARG A 10 11.70 -9.38 11.84
N GLY A 11 11.58 -9.71 10.56
CA GLY A 11 10.48 -10.50 10.02
C GLY A 11 9.41 -9.61 9.40
N VAL A 12 9.25 -9.77 8.09
CA VAL A 12 8.17 -9.22 7.27
C VAL A 12 6.83 -9.56 7.91
N ARG A 13 6.29 -8.61 8.67
CA ARG A 13 4.88 -8.60 9.04
C ARG A 13 4.35 -7.47 8.19
N ASN A 14 3.58 -7.76 7.15
CA ASN A 14 2.46 -6.96 6.63
C ASN A 14 2.18 -7.32 5.17
N LEU A 15 1.15 -8.12 4.98
CA LEU A 15 0.53 -8.43 3.71
C LEU A 15 -1.00 -8.42 3.94
N LEU A 16 -1.77 -7.64 3.17
CA LEU A 16 -3.23 -7.56 3.35
C LEU A 16 -4.01 -7.90 2.08
N VAL A 17 -4.90 -8.89 2.22
CA VAL A 17 -6.09 -9.13 1.40
C VAL A 17 -7.30 -8.72 2.26
N LEU A 18 -8.24 -7.95 1.69
CA LEU A 18 -9.38 -7.41 2.43
C LEU A 18 -10.45 -8.49 2.67
N GLY A 19 -10.40 -9.10 3.85
CA GLY A 19 -11.48 -9.87 4.47
C GLY A 19 -11.52 -9.50 5.95
N VAL A 20 -12.72 -9.41 6.54
CA VAL A 20 -12.98 -8.95 7.91
C VAL A 20 -12.17 -9.76 8.93
N HIS A 21 -10.98 -9.29 9.29
CA HIS A 21 -10.07 -9.92 10.23
C HIS A 21 -9.36 -8.86 11.08
N GLU A 22 -9.00 -9.22 12.32
CA GLU A 22 -8.14 -8.39 13.16
C GLU A 22 -6.80 -8.15 12.44
N LEU A 23 -6.55 -6.89 12.07
CA LEU A 23 -5.30 -6.52 11.40
C LEU A 23 -4.16 -6.61 12.42
N GLY A 24 -3.13 -7.41 12.13
CA GLY A 24 -1.92 -7.51 12.96
C GLY A 24 -1.00 -6.28 12.88
N PHE A 25 -1.50 -5.16 12.36
CA PHE A 25 -0.74 -3.94 12.05
C PHE A 25 -1.65 -2.70 12.07
N PRO A 26 -1.08 -1.49 12.25
CA PRO A 26 -1.85 -0.26 12.29
C PRO A 26 -2.52 0.07 10.95
N LEU A 27 -3.76 0.52 11.00
CA LEU A 27 -4.46 1.12 9.87
C LEU A 27 -4.43 2.64 10.01
N LEU A 28 -3.88 3.33 9.02
CA LEU A 28 -3.77 4.78 9.00
C LEU A 28 -4.86 5.42 8.14
N SER A 29 -5.35 6.58 8.57
CA SER A 29 -6.38 7.34 7.87
C SER A 29 -5.80 8.60 7.24
N ASP A 30 -5.86 8.73 5.92
CA ASP A 30 -5.43 9.92 5.16
C ASP A 30 -6.65 10.78 4.78
N LEU A 31 -7.25 11.44 5.78
CA LEU A 31 -8.49 12.22 5.61
C LEU A 31 -8.31 13.41 4.64
N ASP A 32 -7.13 14.02 4.65
CA ASP A 32 -6.80 15.19 3.84
C ASP A 32 -6.25 14.83 2.46
N ARG A 33 -6.08 13.54 2.13
CA ARG A 33 -5.49 13.04 0.88
C ARG A 33 -4.02 13.47 0.64
N LYS A 34 -3.32 13.94 1.68
CA LYS A 34 -1.94 14.41 1.56
C LYS A 34 -0.96 13.27 1.31
N VAL A 35 -1.23 12.10 1.89
CA VAL A 35 -0.35 10.94 1.72
C VAL A 35 -0.51 10.38 0.31
N ILE A 36 -1.73 10.22 -0.18
CA ILE A 36 -1.96 9.70 -1.53
C ILE A 36 -1.40 10.63 -2.62
N GLU A 37 -1.44 11.96 -2.40
CA GLU A 37 -0.83 12.94 -3.30
C GLU A 37 0.70 12.87 -3.26
N SER A 38 1.30 12.86 -2.06
CA SER A 38 2.77 12.83 -1.93
C SER A 38 3.40 11.55 -2.45
N TYR A 39 2.67 10.44 -2.44
CA TYR A 39 3.11 9.16 -2.99
C TYR A 39 2.65 8.92 -4.43
N ASP A 40 2.09 9.91 -5.12
CA ASP A 40 1.53 9.74 -6.48
C ASP A 40 0.66 8.48 -6.61
N ALA A 41 -0.27 8.34 -5.66
CA ALA A 41 -1.11 7.16 -5.47
C ALA A 41 -2.60 7.52 -5.55
N SER A 42 -2.96 8.66 -6.11
CA SER A 42 -4.35 9.08 -6.29
C SER A 42 -5.04 8.29 -7.40
N PHE A 43 -6.33 8.03 -7.21
CA PHE A 43 -7.23 7.45 -8.20
C PHE A 43 -8.53 8.26 -8.22
N VAL A 44 -9.05 8.53 -9.41
CA VAL A 44 -10.27 9.32 -9.61
C VAL A 44 -11.32 8.43 -10.27
N GLY A 45 -12.57 8.52 -9.82
CA GLY A 45 -13.68 7.83 -10.50
C GLY A 45 -13.98 6.43 -9.96
N LEU A 46 -13.63 6.13 -8.70
CA LEU A 46 -13.93 4.81 -8.12
C LEU A 46 -15.43 4.51 -8.20
N GLY A 47 -15.78 3.34 -8.74
CA GLY A 47 -17.17 2.93 -8.93
C GLY A 47 -17.96 3.79 -9.92
N GLY A 48 -17.28 4.55 -10.80
CA GLY A 48 -17.92 5.45 -11.76
C GLY A 48 -18.37 6.79 -11.18
N ILE A 49 -17.97 7.12 -9.95
CA ILE A 49 -18.33 8.39 -9.30
C ILE A 49 -17.40 9.50 -9.79
N GLU A 50 -17.89 10.35 -10.69
CA GLU A 50 -17.13 11.46 -11.25
C GLU A 50 -16.54 12.37 -10.16
N GLY A 51 -15.25 12.69 -10.28
CA GLY A 51 -14.52 13.57 -9.35
C GLY A 51 -14.22 12.97 -7.97
N TYR A 52 -14.65 11.74 -7.66
CA TYR A 52 -14.31 11.10 -6.39
C TYR A 52 -12.83 10.68 -6.37
N VAL A 53 -12.05 11.33 -5.50
CA VAL A 53 -10.62 11.06 -5.31
C VAL A 53 -10.41 10.17 -4.09
N CYS A 54 -9.75 9.04 -4.32
CA CYS A 54 -9.30 8.11 -3.30
C CYS A 54 -7.88 7.64 -3.59
N ALA A 55 -7.29 6.81 -2.73
CA ALA A 55 -6.06 6.12 -3.12
C ALA A 55 -6.34 5.01 -4.15
N ASN A 56 -5.47 4.88 -5.14
CA ASN A 56 -5.28 3.65 -5.88
C ASN A 56 -4.81 2.51 -4.95
N ARG A 57 -4.74 1.28 -5.45
CA ARG A 57 -4.04 0.21 -4.75
C ARG A 57 -2.55 0.29 -5.06
N VAL A 58 -1.76 0.55 -4.02
CA VAL A 58 -0.30 0.69 -4.11
C VAL A 58 0.33 -0.05 -2.93
N VAL A 59 1.43 -0.75 -3.21
CA VAL A 59 2.33 -1.30 -2.19
C VAL A 59 3.64 -0.55 -2.28
N VAL A 60 4.08 0.00 -1.15
CA VAL A 60 5.39 0.65 -1.02
C VAL A 60 6.16 -0.01 0.11
N ILE A 61 7.38 -0.45 -0.15
CA ILE A 61 8.30 -0.95 0.87
C ILE A 61 9.37 0.12 1.09
N VAL A 62 9.55 0.50 2.34
CA VAL A 62 10.46 1.57 2.74
C VAL A 62 11.47 1.01 3.74
N ASP A 63 12.75 1.34 3.54
CA ASP A 63 13.79 0.97 4.49
C ASP A 63 13.81 1.88 5.72
N SER A 64 14.68 1.55 6.67
CA SER A 64 14.80 2.31 7.91
C SER A 64 15.39 3.72 7.79
N GLY A 65 15.92 4.08 6.63
CA GLY A 65 16.35 5.43 6.28
C GLY A 65 15.23 6.25 5.64
N GLY A 66 14.04 5.67 5.45
CA GLY A 66 12.92 6.32 4.76
C GLY A 66 13.02 6.26 3.24
N VAL A 67 13.87 5.40 2.68
CA VAL A 67 14.05 5.26 1.23
C VAL A 67 13.12 4.17 0.69
N ILE A 68 12.41 4.48 -0.40
CA ILE A 68 11.57 3.50 -1.10
C ILE A 68 12.47 2.48 -1.79
N GLN A 69 12.34 1.21 -1.40
CA GLN A 69 13.11 0.09 -1.96
C GLN A 69 12.31 -0.68 -3.02
N TYR A 70 10.99 -0.68 -2.89
CA TYR A 70 10.09 -1.30 -3.84
C TYR A 70 8.77 -0.54 -3.92
N ARG A 71 8.21 -0.51 -5.13
CA ARG A 71 6.90 0.06 -5.38
C ARG A 71 6.16 -0.75 -6.42
N TRP A 72 4.92 -1.08 -6.10
CA TRP A 72 3.96 -1.65 -7.03
C TRP A 72 2.71 -0.78 -7.09
N ASN A 73 2.26 -0.49 -8.30
CA ASN A 73 1.07 0.29 -8.59
C ASN A 73 0.09 -0.58 -9.38
N ALA A 74 -1.14 -0.67 -8.90
CA ALA A 74 -2.21 -1.29 -9.66
C ALA A 74 -2.60 -0.41 -10.85
N GLU A 75 -3.00 -1.03 -11.96
CA GLU A 75 -3.64 -0.31 -13.07
C GLU A 75 -4.96 0.34 -12.62
N ASN A 76 -5.69 -0.31 -11.71
CA ASN A 76 -6.87 0.22 -11.06
C ASN A 76 -7.04 -0.39 -9.64
N PRO A 77 -7.87 0.20 -8.76
CA PRO A 77 -7.98 -0.22 -7.35
C PRO A 77 -8.47 -1.66 -7.15
N GLY A 78 -9.09 -2.26 -8.18
CA GLY A 78 -9.61 -3.62 -8.15
C GLY A 78 -8.58 -4.71 -8.43
N ILE A 79 -7.40 -4.36 -8.95
CA ILE A 79 -6.31 -5.32 -9.20
C ILE A 79 -5.50 -5.50 -7.92
N GLU A 80 -5.17 -6.74 -7.57
CA GLU A 80 -4.33 -7.09 -6.41
C GLU A 80 -2.88 -7.30 -6.82
N PRO A 81 -1.91 -7.05 -5.93
CA PRO A 81 -0.51 -7.37 -6.19
C PRO A 81 -0.24 -8.87 -6.13
N ASP A 82 0.91 -9.27 -6.65
CA ASP A 82 1.48 -10.59 -6.33
C ASP A 82 2.04 -10.57 -4.91
N TYR A 83 1.26 -11.16 -4.01
CA TYR A 83 1.52 -11.21 -2.58
C TYR A 83 2.76 -12.04 -2.23
N ASP A 84 2.97 -13.17 -2.89
CA ASP A 84 4.11 -14.05 -2.63
C ASP A 84 5.41 -13.39 -3.10
N ALA A 85 5.39 -12.75 -4.28
CA ALA A 85 6.54 -12.00 -4.79
C ALA A 85 6.94 -10.83 -3.88
N ILE A 86 5.98 -10.15 -3.26
CA ILE A 86 6.25 -9.09 -2.28
C ILE A 86 6.92 -9.68 -1.03
N ILE A 87 6.39 -10.78 -0.49
CA ILE A 87 6.98 -11.43 0.70
C ILE A 87 8.40 -11.91 0.40
N GLU A 88 8.62 -12.53 -0.76
CA GLU A 88 9.94 -12.98 -1.20
C GLU A 88 10.90 -11.81 -1.32
N HIS A 89 10.48 -10.70 -1.95
CA HIS A 89 11.28 -9.50 -2.06
C HIS A 89 11.73 -8.99 -0.69
N VAL A 90 10.80 -8.76 0.24
CA VAL A 90 11.16 -8.26 1.58
C VAL A 90 12.01 -9.27 2.37
N SER A 91 11.79 -10.58 2.18
CA SER A 91 12.59 -11.61 2.85
C SER A 91 14.04 -11.71 2.35
N SER A 92 14.29 -11.20 1.14
CA SER A 92 15.62 -11.17 0.51
C SER A 92 16.41 -9.88 0.78
N MET A 93 15.78 -8.87 1.40
CA MET A 93 16.37 -7.57 1.74
C MET A 93 17.24 -7.60 2.99
#